data_AF-A0A6V8PDC4-F1
#
_entry.id   AF-A0A6V8PDC4-F1
#
_cell.length_a   1.000
_cell.length_b   1.000
_cell.length_c   1.000
_cell.angle_alpha   90.00
_cell.angle_beta   90.00
_cell.angle_gamma   90.00
#
_symmetry.space_group_name_H-M   'P 1'
#
loop_
_entity.id
_entity.type
_entity.pdbx_description
1 polymer ?
#
loop_
_entity_poly.entity_id
_entity_poly.type
_entity_poly.pdbx_seq_one_letter_code
_entity_poly.pdbx_strand_id
1 'polypeptide(L)'
;MLMSNFLRQTRAGGATEASDVLVQCLQDLLRRLVSRKGVKHAIIAVERGDESFRWIGAAGDAKPDGTPMRADTPFFIASVDKLFTATVILKLRERRHVGLDEPISTYLPQTLIGGLHRLGGVDYTGTITVRHLLSHTSGLADWLEDRPKGGRSLVERLIHEGDMSLSIDDLVHIVRDQLTPHFPPQPVKAKRQ
;
A
#
# COMPACT_ATOMS: atom_id res chain seq x y z
N MET A 1 25.93 9.49 15.95
CA MET A 1 27.16 8.70 16.14
C MET A 1 26.76 7.30 16.56
N LEU A 2 26.59 6.39 15.61
CA LEU A 2 26.42 4.94 15.81
C LEU A 2 26.67 4.27 14.44
N MET A 3 27.92 4.35 13.99
CA MET A 3 28.49 3.45 12.99
C MET A 3 29.57 2.65 13.69
N SER A 4 29.32 1.36 13.93
CA SER A 4 30.33 0.30 13.99
C SER A 4 29.73 -0.92 14.67
N ASN A 5 29.49 -1.98 13.90
CA ASN A 5 29.90 -3.34 14.27
C ASN A 5 29.67 -4.25 13.06
N PHE A 6 30.55 -4.06 12.09
CA PHE A 6 30.82 -5.01 11.02
C PHE A 6 31.83 -6.03 11.57
N LEU A 7 31.59 -7.32 11.30
CA LEU A 7 32.49 -8.46 11.50
C LEU A 7 32.67 -8.99 12.94
N ARG A 8 31.90 -10.03 13.28
CA ARG A 8 32.42 -11.18 14.03
C ARG A 8 32.08 -12.47 13.28
N GLN A 9 33.07 -12.98 12.55
CA GLN A 9 33.09 -14.38 12.10
C GLN A 9 33.64 -15.25 13.24
N THR A 10 32.85 -16.21 13.70
CA THR A 10 33.33 -17.40 14.41
C THR A 10 32.99 -18.62 13.56
N ARG A 11 34.03 -19.39 13.21
CA ARG A 11 34.06 -20.44 12.17
C ARG A 11 33.23 -21.69 12.54
N ALA A 12 32.27 -22.01 11.68
CA ALA A 12 31.72 -23.36 11.48
C ALA A 12 31.62 -23.59 9.96
N GLY A 13 32.57 -24.37 9.40
CA GLY A 13 32.88 -24.38 7.96
C GLY A 13 31.74 -24.76 6.99
N GLY A 14 30.66 -25.41 7.44
CA GLY A 14 29.54 -25.78 6.56
C GLY A 14 28.38 -24.79 6.52
N ALA A 15 28.13 -24.06 7.61
CA ALA A 15 27.00 -23.11 7.68
C ALA A 15 27.33 -21.77 7.00
N THR A 16 28.60 -21.36 7.05
CA THR A 16 29.07 -20.13 6.41
C THR A 16 29.07 -20.26 4.89
N GLU A 17 29.56 -21.37 4.33
CA GLU A 17 29.55 -21.60 2.88
C GLU A 17 28.13 -21.64 2.29
N ALA A 18 27.20 -22.34 2.95
CA ALA A 18 25.80 -22.37 2.51
C ALA A 18 25.13 -20.98 2.58
N SER A 19 25.46 -20.18 3.62
CA SER A 19 25.01 -18.81 3.73
C SER A 19 25.60 -17.91 2.65
N ASP A 20 26.88 -18.07 2.32
CA ASP A 20 27.57 -17.31 1.27
C ASP A 20 26.99 -17.62 -0.12
N VAL A 21 26.69 -18.89 -0.40
CA VAL A 21 25.98 -19.31 -1.63
C VAL A 21 24.60 -18.65 -1.70
N LEU A 22 23.83 -18.67 -0.61
CA LEU A 22 22.51 -18.03 -0.57
C LEU A 22 22.60 -16.51 -0.81
N VAL A 23 23.55 -15.83 -0.16
CA VAL A 23 23.80 -14.40 -0.36
C VAL A 23 24.15 -14.09 -1.82
N GLN A 24 25.00 -14.90 -2.44
CA GLN A 24 25.35 -14.76 -3.86
C GLN A 24 24.13 -14.97 -4.77
N CYS A 25 23.30 -15.99 -4.50
CA CYS A 25 22.07 -16.24 -5.24
C CYS A 25 21.08 -15.07 -5.13
N LEU A 26 20.93 -14.48 -3.94
CA LEU A 26 20.07 -13.32 -3.72
C LEU A 26 20.60 -12.08 -4.45
N GLN A 27 21.92 -11.85 -4.43
CA GLN A 27 22.53 -10.77 -5.18
C GLN A 27 22.38 -10.96 -6.69
N ASP A 28 22.52 -12.18 -7.19
CA ASP A 28 22.31 -12.51 -8.61
C ASP A 28 20.86 -12.32 -9.03
N LEU A 29 19.91 -12.72 -8.19
CA LEU A 29 18.49 -12.49 -8.40
C LEU A 29 18.19 -10.98 -8.50
N LEU A 30 18.72 -10.19 -7.57
CA LEU A 30 18.56 -8.74 -7.57
C LEU A 30 19.14 -8.09 -8.83
N ARG A 31 20.35 -8.50 -9.25
CA ARG A 31 20.96 -8.02 -10.50
C ARG A 31 20.10 -8.37 -11.72
N ARG A 32 19.61 -9.61 -11.80
CA ARG A 32 18.71 -10.06 -12.89
C ARG A 32 17.37 -9.33 -12.88
N LEU A 33 16.87 -8.93 -11.72
CA LEU A 33 15.61 -8.18 -11.61
C LEU A 33 15.78 -6.79 -12.22
N VAL A 34 16.83 -6.07 -11.85
CA VAL A 34 17.11 -4.71 -12.36
C VAL A 34 17.56 -4.71 -13.83
N SER A 35 18.08 -5.82 -14.36
CA SER A 35 18.39 -5.92 -15.79
C SER A 35 17.14 -6.11 -16.68
N ARG A 36 15.93 -6.31 -16.11
CA ARG A 36 14.70 -6.47 -16.89
C ARG A 36 14.22 -5.12 -17.41
N LYS A 37 13.73 -5.10 -18.65
CA LYS A 37 13.09 -3.92 -19.24
C LYS A 37 11.95 -3.44 -18.33
N GLY A 38 11.99 -2.17 -17.93
CA GLY A 38 10.97 -1.54 -17.08
C GLY A 38 11.28 -1.54 -15.59
N VAL A 39 12.26 -2.31 -15.12
CA VAL A 39 12.73 -2.23 -13.73
C VAL A 39 14.01 -1.40 -13.68
N LYS A 40 13.97 -0.27 -12.98
CA LYS A 40 15.13 0.65 -12.89
C LYS A 40 15.98 0.42 -11.66
N HIS A 41 15.36 0.01 -10.58
CA HIS A 41 16.00 -0.17 -9.28
C HIS A 41 15.14 -1.08 -8.41
N ALA A 42 15.75 -1.72 -7.42
CA ALA A 42 15.07 -2.55 -6.44
C ALA A 42 15.85 -2.60 -5.12
N ILE A 43 15.11 -2.79 -4.04
CA ILE A 43 15.62 -3.17 -2.72
C ILE A 43 14.91 -4.47 -2.34
N ILE A 44 15.67 -5.47 -1.87
CA ILE A 44 15.13 -6.75 -1.40
C ILE A 44 15.72 -7.01 -0.02
N ALA A 45 14.86 -7.35 0.94
CA ALA A 45 15.24 -7.86 2.25
C ALA A 45 14.72 -9.29 2.42
N VAL A 46 15.56 -10.20 2.92
CA VAL A 46 15.20 -11.57 3.26
C VAL A 46 15.69 -11.86 4.66
N GLU A 47 14.77 -12.26 5.53
CA GLU A 47 15.01 -12.50 6.94
C GLU A 47 14.37 -13.82 7.36
N ARG A 48 15.03 -14.58 8.23
CA ARG A 48 14.40 -15.71 8.93
C ARG A 48 13.75 -15.20 10.21
N GLY A 49 12.58 -15.75 10.54
CA GLY A 49 11.83 -15.33 11.74
C GLY A 49 12.53 -15.64 13.07
N ASP A 50 13.56 -16.49 13.07
CA ASP A 50 14.43 -16.75 14.22
C ASP A 50 15.69 -15.86 14.24
N GLU A 51 15.77 -14.86 13.35
CA GLU A 51 16.87 -13.92 13.18
C GLU A 51 18.23 -14.55 12.80
N SER A 52 18.28 -15.86 12.54
CA SER A 52 19.51 -16.58 12.20
C SER A 52 20.11 -16.18 10.84
N PHE A 53 19.33 -15.50 10.01
CA PHE A 53 19.74 -15.01 8.71
C PHE A 53 19.03 -13.69 8.38
N ARG A 54 19.81 -12.74 7.87
CA ARG A 54 19.34 -11.47 7.34
C ARG A 54 20.22 -11.06 6.17
N TRP A 55 19.58 -10.71 5.06
CA TRP A 55 20.24 -10.13 3.91
C TRP A 55 19.39 -8.98 3.36
N ILE A 56 20.05 -7.87 3.03
CA ILE A 56 19.42 -6.74 2.34
C ILE A 56 20.31 -6.35 1.17
N GLY A 57 19.74 -6.35 -0.03
CA GLY A 57 20.40 -5.91 -1.25
C GLY A 57 19.68 -4.73 -1.87
N ALA A 58 20.45 -3.83 -2.48
CA ALA A 58 19.96 -2.70 -3.28
C ALA A 58 20.70 -2.67 -4.63
N ALA A 59 19.98 -2.38 -5.71
CA ALA A 59 20.56 -2.28 -7.05
C ALA A 59 19.80 -1.26 -7.92
N GLY A 60 20.50 -0.73 -8.93
CA GLY A 60 20.02 0.32 -9.80
C GLY A 60 20.23 1.72 -9.24
N ASP A 61 19.74 2.72 -9.95
CA ASP A 61 19.90 4.13 -9.59
C ASP A 61 18.62 4.64 -8.92
N ALA A 62 18.76 5.27 -7.75
CA ALA A 62 17.67 5.91 -7.03
C ALA A 62 17.18 7.21 -7.69
N LYS A 63 18.02 7.84 -8.52
CA LYS A 63 17.72 9.09 -9.21
C LYS A 63 18.24 9.05 -10.65
N PRO A 64 17.65 9.85 -11.56
CA PRO A 64 18.12 9.94 -12.95
C PRO A 64 19.57 10.41 -13.12
N ASP A 65 20.16 11.05 -12.11
CA ASP A 65 21.56 11.53 -12.12
C ASP A 65 22.59 10.42 -11.85
N GLY A 66 22.16 9.16 -11.73
CA GLY A 66 23.02 8.02 -11.44
C GLY A 66 23.32 7.82 -9.94
N THR A 67 22.63 8.54 -9.04
CA THR A 67 22.73 8.27 -7.60
C THR A 67 22.34 6.81 -7.33
N PRO A 68 23.22 5.97 -6.76
CA PRO A 68 22.94 4.56 -6.58
C PRO A 68 21.88 4.32 -5.50
N MET A 69 21.06 3.28 -5.69
CA MET A 69 20.14 2.77 -4.68
C MET A 69 20.92 2.23 -3.47
N ARG A 70 20.44 2.53 -2.27
CA ARG A 70 20.96 2.01 -0.99
C ARG A 70 19.84 1.33 -0.22
N ALA A 71 20.20 0.46 0.73
CA ALA A 71 19.24 -0.26 1.57
C ALA A 71 18.31 0.68 2.38
N ASP A 72 18.75 1.90 2.64
CA ASP A 72 18.05 2.94 3.39
C ASP A 72 17.45 4.04 2.48
N THR A 73 17.46 3.86 1.16
CA THR A 73 16.87 4.84 0.25
C THR A 73 15.35 4.89 0.43
N PRO A 74 14.75 6.07 0.66
CA PRO A 74 13.30 6.22 0.75
C PRO A 74 12.60 5.76 -0.53
N PHE A 75 11.43 5.14 -0.37
CA PHE A 75 10.66 4.57 -1.48
C PHE A 75 9.18 4.92 -1.35
N PHE A 76 8.51 5.18 -2.48
CA PHE A 76 7.05 5.28 -2.49
C PHE A 76 6.46 3.86 -2.45
N ILE A 77 5.78 3.53 -1.35
CA ILE A 77 5.31 2.17 -1.08
C ILE A 77 3.88 1.89 -1.57
N ALA A 78 3.20 2.91 -2.11
CA ALA A 78 1.83 2.83 -2.63
C ALA A 78 0.89 2.07 -1.66
N SER A 79 0.14 1.08 -2.15
CA SER A 79 -0.85 0.32 -1.38
C SER A 79 -0.29 -0.49 -0.20
N VAL A 80 1.02 -0.60 -0.02
CA VAL A 80 1.59 -1.21 1.19
C VAL A 80 1.18 -0.43 2.45
N ASP A 81 0.95 0.89 2.35
CA ASP A 81 0.48 1.74 3.45
C ASP A 81 -0.85 1.27 4.08
N LYS A 82 -1.71 0.59 3.29
CA LYS A 82 -2.99 0.04 3.78
C LYS A 82 -2.79 -0.93 4.95
N LEU A 83 -1.70 -1.70 4.97
CA LEU A 83 -1.39 -2.60 6.08
C LEU A 83 -1.06 -1.85 7.38
N PHE A 84 -0.37 -0.71 7.27
CA PHE A 84 -0.07 0.15 8.42
C PHE A 84 -1.35 0.79 8.95
N THR A 85 -2.17 1.37 8.07
CA THR A 85 -3.47 1.95 8.44
C THR A 85 -4.39 0.92 9.08
N ALA A 86 -4.50 -0.30 8.50
CA ALA A 86 -5.27 -1.39 9.08
C ALA A 86 -4.77 -1.78 10.48
N THR A 87 -3.44 -1.86 10.67
CA THR A 87 -2.83 -2.16 11.97
C THR A 87 -3.18 -1.10 13.01
N VAL A 88 -3.13 0.19 12.66
CA VAL A 88 -3.53 1.29 13.56
C VAL A 88 -4.99 1.15 13.96
N ILE A 89 -5.89 0.89 13.00
CA ILE A 89 -7.33 0.71 13.27
C ILE A 89 -7.56 -0.49 14.20
N LEU A 90 -6.89 -1.62 13.97
CA LEU A 90 -7.02 -2.81 14.83
C LEU A 90 -6.48 -2.55 16.24
N LYS A 91 -5.40 -1.79 16.40
CA LYS A 91 -4.88 -1.35 17.71
C LYS A 91 -5.83 -0.39 18.43
N LEU A 92 -6.57 0.46 17.70
CA LEU A 92 -7.62 1.31 18.27
C LEU A 92 -8.83 0.49 18.70
N ARG A 93 -9.18 -0.55 17.94
CA ARG A 93 -10.23 -1.50 18.29
C ARG A 93 -9.91 -2.28 19.55
N GLU A 94 -8.69 -2.77 19.72
CA GLU A 94 -8.25 -3.41 20.98
C GLU A 94 -8.41 -2.48 22.19
N ARG A 95 -8.17 -1.17 22.00
CA ARG A 95 -8.38 -0.13 23.01
C ARG A 95 -9.84 0.34 23.15
N ARG A 96 -10.77 -0.27 22.41
CA ARG A 96 -12.20 0.08 22.37
C ARG A 96 -12.49 1.52 21.90
N HIS A 97 -11.58 2.14 21.16
CA HIS A 97 -11.81 3.44 20.52
C HIS A 97 -12.55 3.32 19.18
N VAL A 98 -12.44 2.17 18.51
CA VAL A 98 -13.08 1.91 17.22
C VAL A 98 -13.78 0.55 17.24
N GLY A 99 -15.06 0.51 16.86
CA GLY A 99 -15.80 -0.72 16.61
C GLY A 99 -15.71 -1.09 15.13
N LEU A 100 -15.45 -2.36 14.81
CA LEU A 100 -15.37 -2.79 13.41
C LEU A 100 -16.73 -2.79 12.72
N ASP A 101 -17.79 -3.08 13.46
CA ASP A 101 -19.16 -3.14 12.95
C ASP A 101 -19.91 -1.81 13.16
N GLU A 102 -19.22 -0.79 13.68
CA GLU A 102 -19.76 0.56 13.81
C GLU A 102 -19.76 1.26 12.43
N PRO A 103 -20.82 2.02 12.12
CA PRO A 103 -20.85 2.88 10.94
C PRO A 103 -19.71 3.89 10.94
N ILE A 104 -19.19 4.23 9.76
CA ILE A 104 -18.12 5.25 9.63
C ILE A 104 -18.60 6.64 10.04
N SER A 105 -19.91 6.89 10.02
CA SER A 105 -20.55 8.11 10.51
C SER A 105 -20.39 8.33 12.01
N THR A 106 -20.03 7.30 12.78
CA THR A 106 -19.68 7.42 14.19
C THR A 106 -18.37 8.19 14.38
N TYR A 107 -17.46 8.14 13.40
CA TYR A 107 -16.10 8.67 13.51
C TYR A 107 -15.83 9.87 12.58
N LEU A 108 -16.57 9.98 11.48
CA LEU A 108 -16.35 10.98 10.44
C LEU A 108 -17.53 11.95 10.35
N PRO A 109 -17.28 13.25 10.10
CA PRO A 109 -18.36 14.24 10.02
C PRO A 109 -19.21 14.02 8.77
N GLN A 110 -20.52 14.26 8.87
CA GLN A 110 -21.45 14.12 7.74
C GLN A 110 -21.11 15.03 6.56
N THR A 111 -20.48 16.18 6.81
CA THR A 111 -19.97 17.07 5.75
C THR A 111 -18.97 16.37 4.83
N LEU A 112 -18.16 15.46 5.38
CA LEU A 112 -17.17 14.69 4.63
C LEU A 112 -17.79 13.48 3.94
N ILE A 113 -18.67 12.73 4.61
CA ILE A 113 -19.11 11.43 4.10
C ILE A 113 -20.46 11.43 3.38
N GLY A 114 -21.31 12.44 3.57
CA GLY A 114 -22.68 12.44 3.09
C GLY A 114 -22.78 12.18 1.58
N GLY A 115 -23.54 11.16 1.19
CA GLY A 115 -23.73 10.81 -0.22
C GLY A 115 -22.57 10.10 -0.91
N LEU A 116 -21.51 9.70 -0.19
CA LEU A 116 -20.36 8.98 -0.77
C LEU A 116 -20.75 7.68 -1.48
N HIS A 117 -21.85 7.04 -1.08
CA HIS A 117 -22.32 5.81 -1.70
C HIS A 117 -23.78 5.91 -2.10
N ARG A 118 -24.03 6.37 -3.32
CA ARG A 118 -25.36 6.39 -3.94
C ARG A 118 -25.42 5.40 -5.10
N LEU A 119 -26.26 4.38 -4.96
CA LEU A 119 -26.40 3.32 -5.96
C LEU A 119 -27.88 2.98 -6.15
N GLY A 120 -28.35 3.03 -7.40
CA GLY A 120 -29.74 2.71 -7.73
C GLY A 120 -30.78 3.60 -7.04
N GLY A 121 -30.44 4.86 -6.78
CA GLY A 121 -31.32 5.80 -6.06
C GLY A 121 -31.34 5.65 -4.54
N VAL A 122 -30.53 4.74 -3.98
CA VAL A 122 -30.40 4.52 -2.53
C VAL A 122 -29.05 5.04 -2.05
N ASP A 123 -29.05 5.78 -0.95
CA ASP A 123 -27.84 6.24 -0.26
C ASP A 123 -27.43 5.24 0.83
N TYR A 124 -26.39 4.45 0.57
CA TYR A 124 -25.86 3.45 1.49
C TYR A 124 -24.78 4.00 2.42
N THR A 125 -24.41 5.28 2.32
CA THR A 125 -23.31 5.89 3.08
C THR A 125 -23.38 5.55 4.57
N GLY A 126 -24.57 5.68 5.18
CA GLY A 126 -24.79 5.42 6.60
C GLY A 126 -24.68 3.94 7.02
N THR A 127 -24.58 3.02 6.08
CA THR A 127 -24.46 1.58 6.32
C THR A 127 -23.02 1.06 6.16
N ILE A 128 -22.10 1.90 5.68
CA ILE A 128 -20.69 1.55 5.56
C ILE A 128 -20.09 1.48 6.97
N THR A 129 -19.53 0.34 7.33
CA THR A 129 -18.84 0.12 8.61
C THR A 129 -17.34 0.20 8.43
N VAL A 130 -16.61 0.32 9.54
CA VAL A 130 -15.13 0.23 9.54
C VAL A 130 -14.66 -1.09 8.93
N ARG A 131 -15.35 -2.20 9.20
CA ARG A 131 -15.06 -3.51 8.61
C ARG A 131 -15.17 -3.47 7.10
N HIS A 132 -16.23 -2.87 6.55
CA HIS A 132 -16.41 -2.75 5.10
C HIS A 132 -15.22 -2.03 4.43
N LEU A 133 -14.67 -0.99 5.07
CA LEU A 133 -13.48 -0.31 4.57
C LEU A 133 -12.23 -1.20 4.65
N LEU A 134 -11.96 -1.82 5.80
CA LEU A 134 -10.79 -2.69 5.99
C LEU A 134 -10.78 -3.92 5.08
N SER A 135 -11.95 -4.41 4.68
CA SER A 135 -12.09 -5.58 3.80
C SER A 135 -12.34 -5.25 2.34
N HIS A 136 -12.35 -3.98 1.96
CA HIS A 136 -12.72 -3.54 0.60
C HIS A 136 -14.09 -4.08 0.15
N THR A 137 -15.08 -4.07 1.04
CA THR A 137 -16.46 -4.51 0.75
C THR A 137 -17.51 -3.42 0.96
N SER A 138 -17.09 -2.15 1.01
CA SER A 138 -18.00 -1.01 1.03
C SER A 138 -18.68 -0.76 -0.32
N GLY A 139 -18.05 -1.18 -1.41
CA GLY A 139 -18.49 -0.90 -2.77
C GLY A 139 -18.31 0.56 -3.21
N LEU A 140 -17.60 1.38 -2.42
CA LEU A 140 -17.17 2.72 -2.84
C LEU A 140 -16.32 2.64 -4.12
N ALA A 141 -16.42 3.68 -4.94
CA ALA A 141 -15.56 3.81 -6.11
C ALA A 141 -14.09 4.06 -5.72
N ASP A 142 -13.18 3.58 -6.56
CA ASP A 142 -11.75 3.86 -6.46
C ASP A 142 -11.47 5.23 -7.10
N TRP A 143 -11.15 6.22 -6.27
CA TRP A 143 -10.85 7.59 -6.72
C TRP A 143 -9.66 7.71 -7.68
N LEU A 144 -8.77 6.71 -7.70
CA LEU A 144 -7.54 6.73 -8.47
C LEU A 144 -7.75 6.08 -9.85
N GLU A 145 -8.37 4.90 -9.86
CA GLU A 145 -8.47 4.05 -11.07
C GLU A 145 -9.84 4.10 -11.76
N ASP A 146 -10.94 4.33 -11.03
CA ASP A 146 -12.25 4.40 -11.67
C ASP A 146 -12.38 5.63 -12.57
N ARG A 147 -13.16 5.48 -13.63
CA ARG A 147 -13.39 6.54 -14.62
C ARG A 147 -14.74 7.20 -14.38
N PRO A 148 -14.80 8.54 -14.34
CA PRO A 148 -16.07 9.23 -14.45
C PRO A 148 -16.66 9.03 -15.85
N LYS A 149 -17.98 9.17 -15.99
CA LYS A 149 -18.67 8.98 -17.27
C LYS A 149 -18.10 9.94 -18.33
N GLY A 150 -17.54 9.38 -19.40
CA GLY A 150 -16.96 10.15 -20.50
C GLY A 150 -15.65 10.87 -20.17
N GLY A 151 -15.02 10.58 -19.03
CA GLY A 151 -13.76 11.20 -18.61
C GLY A 151 -12.62 10.19 -18.39
N ARG A 152 -11.50 10.72 -17.91
CA ARG A 152 -10.29 9.95 -17.56
C ARG A 152 -10.26 9.67 -16.07
N SER A 153 -9.70 8.51 -15.70
CA SER A 153 -9.31 8.22 -14.32
C SER A 153 -8.24 9.20 -13.86
N LEU A 154 -8.02 9.30 -12.55
CA LEU A 154 -6.99 10.19 -12.05
C LEU A 154 -5.58 9.75 -12.46
N VAL A 155 -5.32 8.44 -12.56
CA VAL A 155 -4.05 7.91 -13.08
C VAL A 155 -3.80 8.39 -14.50
N GLU A 156 -4.81 8.32 -15.37
CA GLU A 156 -4.67 8.79 -16.76
C GLU A 156 -4.44 10.29 -16.83
N ARG A 157 -5.12 11.07 -15.97
CA ARG A 157 -4.88 12.51 -15.87
C ARG A 157 -3.46 12.80 -15.42
N LEU A 158 -2.95 12.13 -14.38
CA LEU A 158 -1.56 12.28 -13.94
C LEU A 158 -0.55 12.02 -15.08
N ILE A 159 -0.79 10.99 -15.89
CA ILE A 159 0.07 10.63 -17.02
C ILE A 159 0.03 11.69 -18.14
N HIS A 160 -1.15 12.26 -18.43
CA HIS A 160 -1.35 13.15 -19.57
C HIS A 160 -1.22 14.65 -19.25
N GLU A 161 -1.57 15.04 -18.03
CA GLU A 161 -1.68 16.42 -17.57
C GLU A 161 -0.53 16.79 -16.61
N GLY A 162 0.18 15.80 -16.07
CA GLY A 162 1.31 16.00 -15.15
C GLY A 162 0.89 16.07 -13.69
N ASP A 163 1.77 16.62 -12.85
CA ASP A 163 1.61 16.67 -11.41
C ASP A 163 0.34 17.41 -10.98
N MET A 164 -0.35 16.85 -9.98
CA MET A 164 -1.59 17.38 -9.45
C MET A 164 -1.53 17.47 -7.92
N SER A 165 -2.19 18.48 -7.37
CA SER A 165 -2.43 18.61 -5.93
C SER A 165 -3.92 18.49 -5.67
N LEU A 166 -4.32 17.50 -4.86
CA LEU A 166 -5.72 17.25 -4.50
C LEU A 166 -5.85 17.26 -2.99
N SER A 167 -6.85 17.99 -2.49
CA SER A 167 -7.26 17.92 -1.10
C SER A 167 -8.14 16.69 -0.85
N ILE A 168 -8.36 16.36 0.42
CA ILE A 168 -9.33 15.31 0.81
C ILE A 168 -10.73 15.68 0.31
N ASP A 169 -11.11 16.96 0.38
CA ASP A 169 -12.40 17.43 -0.12
C ASP A 169 -12.53 17.22 -1.63
N ASP A 170 -11.49 17.48 -2.42
CA ASP A 170 -11.50 17.22 -3.87
C ASP A 170 -11.72 15.73 -4.15
N LEU A 171 -11.03 14.84 -3.44
CA LEU A 171 -11.19 13.39 -3.58
C LEU A 171 -12.60 12.94 -3.22
N VAL A 172 -13.16 13.48 -2.14
CA VAL A 172 -14.53 13.19 -1.72
C VAL A 172 -15.53 13.65 -2.77
N HIS A 173 -15.37 14.84 -3.35
CA HIS A 173 -16.24 15.32 -4.44
C HIS A 173 -16.12 14.44 -5.69
N ILE A 174 -14.91 14.00 -6.05
CA ILE A 174 -14.73 13.07 -7.18
C ILE A 174 -15.49 11.76 -6.93
N VAL A 175 -15.28 11.13 -5.76
CA VAL A 175 -15.94 9.86 -5.42
C VAL A 175 -17.45 10.00 -5.35
N ARG A 176 -17.95 11.09 -4.76
CA ARG A 176 -19.37 11.35 -4.52
C ARG A 176 -20.13 11.73 -5.79
N ASP A 177 -19.56 12.64 -6.58
CA ASP A 177 -20.31 13.35 -7.61
C ASP A 177 -19.96 12.90 -9.03
N GLN A 178 -18.80 12.25 -9.22
CA GLN A 178 -18.28 11.91 -10.55
C GLN A 178 -18.17 10.40 -10.79
N LEU A 179 -17.98 9.62 -9.73
CA LEU A 179 -17.82 8.17 -9.80
C LEU A 179 -19.11 7.44 -9.39
N THR A 180 -19.19 6.16 -9.74
CA THR A 180 -20.35 5.31 -9.43
C THR A 180 -19.89 4.18 -8.52
N PRO A 181 -20.49 4.02 -7.33
CA PRO A 181 -20.25 2.84 -6.49
C PRO A 181 -20.58 1.55 -7.22
N HIS A 182 -19.86 0.48 -6.91
CA HIS A 182 -19.97 -0.80 -7.65
C HIS A 182 -21.09 -1.70 -7.14
N PHE A 183 -21.25 -1.78 -5.82
CA PHE A 183 -22.24 -2.65 -5.16
C PHE A 183 -22.63 -2.10 -3.77
N PRO A 184 -23.80 -2.47 -3.21
CA PRO A 184 -24.14 -2.12 -1.83
C PRO A 184 -23.17 -2.73 -0.82
N PRO A 185 -22.87 -2.08 0.31
CA PRO A 185 -21.95 -2.63 1.31
C PRO A 185 -22.34 -4.05 1.73
N GLN A 186 -21.36 -4.96 1.72
CA GLN A 186 -21.62 -6.39 1.92
C GLN A 186 -20.64 -7.05 2.90
N PRO A 187 -21.03 -8.15 3.57
CA PRO A 187 -20.14 -8.90 4.45
C PRO A 187 -18.94 -9.48 3.70
N VAL A 188 -17.82 -9.68 4.40
CA VAL A 188 -16.58 -10.28 3.83
C VAL A 188 -16.80 -11.64 3.18
N LYS A 189 -17.78 -12.41 3.67
CA LYS A 189 -18.12 -13.74 3.16
C LYS A 189 -19.03 -13.73 1.93
N ALA A 190 -19.55 -12.56 1.54
CA ALA A 190 -20.33 -12.44 0.31
C ALA A 190 -19.46 -12.83 -0.89
N LYS A 191 -20.12 -13.31 -1.96
CA LYS A 191 -19.42 -13.61 -3.21
C LYS A 191 -18.77 -12.30 -3.71
N ARG A 192 -17.47 -12.34 -3.97
CA ARG A 192 -16.77 -11.21 -4.59
C ARG A 192 -17.43 -10.93 -5.94
N GLN A 193 -17.81 -9.67 -6.13
CA GLN A 193 -18.42 -9.18 -7.36
C GLN A 193 -17.33 -8.72 -8.31
#